data_AF-A0A3M0XHW1-F1
#
_entry.id   AF-A0A3M0XHW1-F1
#
_cell.length_a   1.000
_cell.length_b   1.000
_cell.length_c   1.000
_cell.angle_alpha   90.00
_cell.angle_beta   90.00
_cell.angle_gamma   90.00
#
_symmetry.space_group_name_H-M   'P 1'
#
loop_
_entity.id
_entity.type
_entity.pdbx_description
1 polymer ?
#
loop_
_entity_poly.entity_id
_entity_poly.type
_entity_poly.pdbx_seq_one_letter_code
_entity_poly.pdbx_strand_id
1 'polypeptide(L)'
;MTKKAINCLFGVKISNPPTPQEIKEAIVQCFLQAHQKQLKALKEFSPQLTAAEEKTLKRTTIETLLKKLSEQDGNDFDKPTKQGLLQLLDRLKNYASYFRDKKIIERHYQQIKQLVDLL
;
A
#
# COMPACT_ATOMS: atom_id res chain seq x y z
N MET A 1 13.52 -28.75 11.13
CA MET A 1 13.30 -27.30 11.00
C MET A 1 12.61 -27.03 9.67
N THR A 2 11.29 -26.88 9.66
CA THR A 2 10.51 -26.60 8.45
C THR A 2 10.74 -25.15 8.02
N LYS A 3 11.29 -24.93 6.81
CA LYS A 3 11.42 -23.61 6.20
C LYS A 3 10.03 -22.98 6.08
N LYS A 4 9.71 -21.96 6.87
CA LYS A 4 8.52 -21.12 6.65
C LYS A 4 8.67 -20.48 5.25
N ALA A 5 7.72 -20.76 4.36
CA ALA A 5 7.66 -20.09 3.06
C ALA A 5 7.41 -18.59 3.28
N ILE A 6 8.41 -17.77 2.99
CA ILE A 6 8.27 -16.30 2.98
C ILE A 6 7.68 -15.95 1.61
N ASN A 7 6.43 -15.52 1.60
CA ASN A 7 5.80 -15.02 0.38
C ASN A 7 6.14 -13.54 0.22
N CYS A 8 6.52 -13.12 -0.99
CA CYS A 8 6.74 -11.71 -1.31
C CYS A 8 5.53 -11.15 -2.06
N LEU A 9 4.86 -10.14 -1.51
CA LEU A 9 3.75 -9.44 -2.18
C LEU A 9 4.11 -7.96 -2.33
N PHE A 10 4.06 -7.44 -3.57
CA PHE A 10 4.51 -6.08 -3.90
C PHE A 10 5.92 -5.73 -3.40
N GLY A 11 6.80 -6.74 -3.27
CA GLY A 11 8.17 -6.56 -2.75
C GLY A 11 8.27 -6.56 -1.21
N VAL A 12 7.17 -6.81 -0.50
CA VAL A 12 7.13 -6.95 0.96
C VAL A 12 7.20 -8.41 1.34
N LYS A 13 8.10 -8.76 2.27
CA LYS A 13 8.15 -10.10 2.86
C LYS A 13 6.98 -10.27 3.80
N ILE A 14 6.17 -11.30 3.56
CA ILE A 14 4.98 -11.60 4.34
C ILE A 14 5.27 -12.86 5.15
N SER A 15 5.13 -12.74 6.48
CA SER A 15 5.22 -13.88 7.39
C SER A 15 3.97 -14.76 7.31
N ASN A 16 4.04 -15.96 7.89
CA ASN A 16 2.90 -16.87 8.01
C ASN A 16 2.73 -17.30 9.48
N PRO A 17 1.65 -16.88 10.17
CA PRO A 17 0.62 -15.93 9.69
C PRO A 17 1.18 -14.51 9.51
N PRO A 18 0.59 -13.67 8.63
CA PRO A 18 1.04 -12.29 8.43
C PRO A 18 0.73 -11.42 9.66
N THR A 19 1.48 -10.34 9.82
CA THR A 19 1.15 -9.29 10.81
C THR A 19 0.37 -8.14 10.16
N PRO A 20 -0.46 -7.39 10.92
CA PRO A 20 -1.14 -6.21 10.37
C PRO A 20 -0.19 -5.17 9.77
N GLN A 21 1.00 -5.03 10.36
CA GLN A 21 2.02 -4.10 9.88
C GLN A 21 2.62 -4.52 8.53
N GLU A 22 2.86 -5.81 8.32
CA GLU A 22 3.32 -6.33 7.01
C GLU A 22 2.29 -6.10 5.91
N ILE A 23 1.00 -6.27 6.22
CA ILE A 23 -0.08 -6.04 5.26
C ILE A 23 -0.21 -4.55 4.94
N LYS A 24 -0.10 -3.67 5.95
CA LYS A 24 -0.03 -2.23 5.72
C LYS A 24 1.12 -1.86 4.78
N GLU A 25 2.30 -2.43 5.00
CA GLU A 25 3.45 -2.20 4.14
C GLU A 25 3.18 -2.70 2.70
N ALA A 26 2.51 -3.84 2.54
CA ALA A 26 2.12 -4.34 1.22
C ALA A 26 1.15 -3.39 0.50
N ILE A 27 0.21 -2.76 1.23
CA ILE A 27 -0.69 -1.72 0.70
C ILE A 27 0.11 -0.50 0.24
N VAL A 28 1.04 0.01 1.07
CA VAL A 28 1.92 1.15 0.74
C VAL A 28 2.71 0.85 -0.53
N GLN A 29 3.34 -0.32 -0.63
CA GLN A 29 4.12 -0.71 -1.79
C GLN A 29 3.27 -0.89 -3.05
N CYS A 30 2.08 -1.48 -2.94
CA CYS A 30 1.14 -1.58 -4.05
C CYS A 30 0.84 -0.19 -4.62
N PHE A 31 0.55 0.80 -3.76
CA PHE A 31 0.27 2.17 -4.19
C PHE A 31 1.48 2.88 -4.76
N LEU A 32 2.67 2.71 -4.16
CA LEU A 32 3.91 3.26 -4.69
C LEU A 32 4.20 2.79 -6.10
N GLN A 33 4.11 1.47 -6.34
CA GLN A 33 4.32 0.89 -7.67
C GLN A 33 3.28 1.38 -8.66
N ALA A 34 2.01 1.47 -8.24
CA ALA A 34 0.93 1.94 -9.09
C ALA A 34 1.08 3.43 -9.48
N HIS A 35 1.76 4.25 -8.67
CA HIS A 35 1.98 5.68 -8.93
C HIS A 35 3.38 6.01 -9.45
N GLN A 36 4.29 5.04 -9.60
CA GLN A 36 5.67 5.29 -10.06
C GLN A 36 5.75 6.10 -11.36
N LYS A 37 4.84 5.85 -12.31
CA LYS A 37 4.79 6.59 -13.59
C LYS A 37 4.31 8.04 -13.43
N GLN A 38 3.34 8.29 -12.57
CA GLN A 38 2.77 9.63 -12.31
C GLN A 38 3.73 10.48 -11.48
N LEU A 39 4.51 9.84 -10.61
CA LEU A 39 5.48 10.51 -9.76
C LEU A 39 6.79 10.86 -10.50
N LYS A 40 6.89 10.62 -11.83
CA LYS A 40 8.03 11.10 -12.64
C LYS A 40 8.04 12.63 -12.79
N ALA A 41 6.87 13.26 -12.78
CA ALA A 41 6.72 14.71 -12.90
C ALA A 41 7.43 15.49 -11.76
N LEU A 42 7.59 14.89 -10.57
CA LEU A 42 8.30 15.52 -9.45
C LEU A 42 9.74 15.91 -9.78
N LYS A 43 10.43 15.11 -10.59
CA LYS A 43 11.81 15.38 -10.99
C LYS A 43 11.91 16.55 -11.97
N GLU A 44 10.84 16.80 -12.73
CA GLU A 44 10.78 17.94 -13.67
C GLU A 44 10.64 19.26 -12.90
N PHE A 45 9.93 19.27 -11.77
CA PHE A 45 9.76 20.46 -10.91
C PHE A 45 10.88 20.64 -9.88
N SER A 46 11.70 19.63 -9.64
CA SER A 46 12.80 19.67 -8.66
C SER A 46 13.98 18.82 -9.14
N PRO A 47 14.68 19.27 -10.19
CA PRO A 47 15.77 18.52 -10.82
C PRO A 47 16.94 18.22 -9.88
N GLN A 48 17.08 18.97 -8.79
CA GLN A 48 18.10 18.81 -7.76
C GLN A 48 17.84 17.66 -6.77
N LEU A 49 16.65 17.05 -6.78
CA LEU A 49 16.35 15.92 -5.89
C LEU A 49 17.24 14.72 -6.23
N THR A 50 17.92 14.19 -5.22
CA THR A 50 18.58 12.89 -5.33
C THR A 50 17.53 11.78 -5.47
N ALA A 51 17.92 10.64 -6.03
CA ALA A 51 17.02 9.48 -6.15
C ALA A 51 16.50 8.99 -4.78
N ALA A 52 17.29 9.17 -3.71
CA ALA A 52 16.91 8.81 -2.36
C ALA A 52 15.81 9.75 -1.83
N GLU A 53 15.97 11.06 -1.98
CA GLU A 53 14.97 12.05 -1.58
C GLU A 53 13.69 11.91 -2.39
N GLU A 54 13.80 11.68 -3.70
CA GLU A 54 12.66 11.41 -4.57
C GLU A 54 11.87 10.19 -4.08
N LYS A 55 12.56 9.09 -3.74
CA LYS A 55 11.91 7.89 -3.20
C LYS A 55 11.21 8.16 -1.86
N THR A 56 11.87 8.90 -0.96
CA THR A 56 11.30 9.28 0.33
C THR A 56 10.05 10.12 0.15
N LEU A 57 10.09 11.17 -0.67
CA LEU A 57 8.97 12.07 -0.89
C LEU A 57 7.76 11.34 -1.50
N LYS A 58 7.99 10.46 -2.47
CA LYS A 58 6.95 9.60 -3.05
C LYS A 58 6.28 8.73 -1.99
N ARG A 59 7.09 8.10 -1.13
CA ARG A 59 6.60 7.26 -0.04
C ARG A 59 5.80 8.06 0.97
N THR A 60 6.33 9.18 1.46
CA THR A 60 5.64 10.06 2.40
C THR A 60 4.32 10.57 1.84
N THR A 61 4.25 10.90 0.55
CA THR A 61 3.01 11.32 -0.11
C THR A 61 1.95 10.22 -0.08
N ILE A 62 2.34 8.98 -0.43
CA ILE A 62 1.43 7.83 -0.39
C ILE A 62 1.01 7.52 1.06
N GLU A 63 1.94 7.45 2.00
CA GLU A 63 1.63 7.19 3.41
C GLU A 63 0.72 8.27 4.00
N THR A 64 0.92 9.54 3.65
CA THR A 64 0.05 10.65 4.08
C THR A 64 -1.37 10.49 3.53
N LEU A 65 -1.52 10.10 2.26
CA LEU A 65 -2.83 9.82 1.67
C LEU A 65 -3.51 8.66 2.40
N LEU A 66 -2.80 7.55 2.59
CA LEU A 66 -3.36 6.36 3.24
C LEU A 66 -3.75 6.63 4.69
N LYS A 67 -2.90 7.34 5.43
CA LYS A 67 -3.17 7.76 6.80
C LYS A 67 -4.44 8.60 6.90
N LYS A 68 -4.59 9.62 6.05
CA LYS A 68 -5.80 10.44 5.99
C LYS A 68 -7.06 9.60 5.71
N LEU A 69 -6.98 8.66 4.77
CA LEU A 69 -8.12 7.80 4.43
C LEU A 69 -8.49 6.88 5.60
N SER A 70 -7.50 6.32 6.32
CA SER A 70 -7.74 5.51 7.52
C SER A 70 -8.34 6.32 8.67
N GLU A 71 -7.80 7.50 8.95
CA GLU A 71 -8.27 8.37 10.03
C GLU A 71 -9.70 8.88 9.80
N GLN A 72 -10.09 9.11 8.54
CA GLN A 72 -11.47 9.43 8.16
C GLN A 72 -12.47 8.33 8.52
N ASP A 73 -12.03 7.07 8.58
CA ASP A 73 -12.82 5.93 9.00
C ASP A 73 -12.66 5.62 10.51
N GLY A 74 -11.98 6.50 11.25
CA GLY A 74 -11.72 6.34 12.69
C GLY A 74 -10.63 5.30 13.02
N ASN A 75 -9.82 4.90 12.04
CA ASN A 75 -8.78 3.89 12.22
C ASN A 75 -7.40 4.52 12.47
N ASP A 76 -6.58 3.85 13.29
CA ASP A 76 -5.17 4.19 13.50
C ASP A 76 -4.29 3.51 12.42
N PHE A 77 -3.75 4.31 11.50
CA PHE A 77 -2.86 3.82 10.44
C PHE A 77 -1.51 3.31 10.98
N ASP A 78 -1.04 3.86 12.10
CA ASP A 78 0.23 3.47 12.70
C ASP A 78 0.09 2.17 13.50
N LYS A 79 -1.13 1.86 13.98
CA LYS A 79 -1.51 0.60 14.64
C LYS A 79 -2.65 -0.12 13.90
N PRO A 80 -2.39 -0.67 12.70
CA PRO A 80 -3.44 -1.27 11.88
C PRO A 80 -4.08 -2.47 12.56
N THR A 81 -5.41 -2.57 12.45
CA THR A 81 -6.20 -3.74 12.85
C THR A 81 -6.74 -4.45 11.60
N LYS A 82 -7.19 -5.70 11.73
CA LYS A 82 -7.83 -6.44 10.63
C LYS A 82 -9.00 -5.66 10.01
N GLN A 83 -9.90 -5.14 10.85
CA GLN A 83 -11.05 -4.36 10.41
C GLN A 83 -10.63 -3.05 9.73
N GLY A 84 -9.66 -2.33 10.31
CA GLY A 84 -9.17 -1.08 9.72
C GLY A 84 -8.48 -1.28 8.37
N LEU A 85 -7.75 -2.40 8.19
CA LEU A 85 -7.15 -2.76 6.91
C LEU A 85 -8.19 -3.13 5.85
N LEU A 86 -9.25 -3.85 6.22
CA LEU A 86 -10.37 -4.16 5.33
C LEU A 86 -11.10 -2.89 4.86
N GLN A 87 -11.45 -2.01 5.80
CA GLN A 87 -12.10 -0.72 5.48
C GLN A 87 -11.21 0.14 4.59
N LEU A 88 -9.91 0.23 4.90
CA LEU A 88 -8.95 0.93 4.07
C LEU A 88 -8.90 0.32 2.65
N LEU A 89 -8.86 -1.01 2.51
CA LEU A 89 -8.86 -1.66 1.20
C LEU A 89 -10.10 -1.33 0.36
N ASP A 90 -11.28 -1.33 0.96
CA ASP A 90 -12.53 -0.97 0.28
C ASP A 90 -12.52 0.50 -0.17
N ARG A 91 -12.04 1.39 0.69
CA ARG A 91 -11.87 2.82 0.36
C ARG A 91 -10.87 3.03 -0.77
N LEU A 92 -9.76 2.30 -0.76
CA LEU A 92 -8.73 2.37 -1.79
C LEU A 92 -9.19 1.80 -3.13
N LYS A 93 -10.02 0.75 -3.13
CA LYS A 93 -10.67 0.23 -4.34
C LYS A 93 -11.52 1.30 -5.02
N ASN A 94 -12.34 2.01 -4.25
CA ASN A 94 -13.16 3.11 -4.75
C ASN A 94 -12.29 4.28 -5.24
N TYR A 95 -11.29 4.69 -4.47
CA TYR A 95 -10.36 5.76 -4.85
C TYR A 95 -9.59 5.43 -6.13
N ALA A 96 -9.12 4.19 -6.28
CA ALA A 96 -8.35 3.79 -7.46
C ALA A 96 -9.21 3.75 -8.74
N SER A 97 -10.53 3.54 -8.63
CA SER A 97 -11.45 3.44 -9.77
C SER A 97 -11.50 4.70 -10.64
N TYR A 98 -11.19 5.86 -10.08
CA TYR A 98 -11.11 7.13 -10.82
C TYR A 98 -9.91 7.21 -11.78
N PHE A 99 -8.90 6.36 -11.60
CA PHE A 99 -7.60 6.51 -12.27
C PHE A 99 -7.12 5.24 -12.99
N ARG A 100 -7.73 4.08 -12.72
CA ARG A 100 -7.19 2.77 -13.13
C ARG A 100 -8.29 1.82 -13.61
N ASP A 101 -7.88 0.89 -14.46
CA ASP A 101 -8.74 -0.17 -14.95
C ASP A 101 -9.24 -1.09 -13.81
N LYS A 102 -10.54 -1.42 -13.87
CA LYS A 102 -11.22 -2.24 -12.86
C LYS A 102 -10.54 -3.59 -12.64
N LYS A 103 -10.05 -4.27 -13.68
CA LYS A 103 -9.41 -5.59 -13.55
C LYS A 103 -8.11 -5.51 -12.75
N ILE A 104 -7.34 -4.43 -12.91
CA ILE A 104 -6.12 -4.20 -12.15
C ILE A 104 -6.45 -3.98 -10.67
N ILE A 105 -7.46 -3.14 -10.40
CA ILE A 105 -7.90 -2.84 -9.04
C ILE A 105 -8.38 -4.12 -8.34
N GLU A 106 -9.26 -4.89 -8.97
CA GLU A 106 -9.79 -6.12 -8.37
C GLU A 106 -8.68 -7.14 -8.08
N ARG A 107 -7.73 -7.31 -9.01
CA ARG A 107 -6.60 -8.21 -8.79
C ARG A 107 -5.80 -7.83 -7.54
N HIS A 108 -5.41 -6.55 -7.42
CA HIS A 108 -4.61 -6.10 -6.27
C HIS A 108 -5.43 -6.15 -4.97
N TYR A 109 -6.71 -5.79 -5.01
CA TYR A 109 -7.62 -5.89 -3.88
C TYR A 109 -7.70 -7.34 -3.37
N GLN A 110 -7.92 -8.31 -4.24
CA GLN A 110 -8.01 -9.72 -3.84
C GLN A 110 -6.70 -10.25 -3.27
N GLN A 111 -5.56 -9.90 -3.86
CA GLN A 111 -4.24 -10.31 -3.34
C GLN A 111 -3.99 -9.83 -1.91
N ILE A 112 -4.36 -8.58 -1.59
CA ILE A 112 -4.16 -8.04 -0.23
C ILE A 112 -5.25 -8.54 0.72
N LYS A 113 -6.51 -8.63 0.26
CA LYS A 113 -7.61 -9.16 1.07
C LYS A 113 -7.32 -10.57 1.57
N GLN A 114 -6.75 -11.44 0.74
CA GLN A 114 -6.30 -12.77 1.16
C GLN A 114 -5.35 -12.72 2.35
N LEU A 115 -4.45 -11.72 2.42
CA LEU A 115 -3.58 -11.56 3.59
C LEU A 115 -4.35 -11.08 4.82
N VAL A 116 -5.28 -10.13 4.64
CA VAL A 116 -6.10 -9.63 5.76
C VAL A 116 -6.97 -10.74 6.34
N ASP A 117 -7.49 -11.63 5.50
CA ASP A 117 -8.31 -12.77 5.93
C ASP A 117 -7.51 -13.74 6.82
N LEU A 118 -6.17 -13.80 6.68
CA LEU A 118 -5.25 -14.64 7.48
C LEU A 118 -4.85 -14.02 8.84
N LEU A 119 -5.19 -12.76 9.11
CA LEU A 119 -5.04 -12.13 10.44
C LEU A 119 -6.03 -12.73 11.44
#